data_AF-A0A948TMA5-F1
#
_entry.id   AF-A0A948TMA5-F1
#
_cell.length_a   1.000
_cell.length_b   1.000
_cell.length_c   1.000
_cell.angle_alpha   90.00
_cell.angle_beta   90.00
_cell.angle_gamma   90.00
#
_symmetry.space_group_name_H-M   'P 1'
#
loop_
_entity.id
_entity.type
_entity.pdbx_description
1 polymer ?
#
loop_
_entity_poly.entity_id
_entity_poly.type
_entity_poly.pdbx_seq_one_letter_code
_entity_poly.pdbx_strand_id
1 'polypeptide(L)'
;MKLTDKQTDGNNFCPICGYPLGNHNPWGDDGKTPTYDICPCCGVEWGNEDYTTESQAEYRKQWLESGTKWFEPQKKSDNWNLEKQLRNIGYNKGQCIGNDYFNNFLSPLSLFPNTLIW
;
A
#
# COMPACT_ATOMS: atom_id res chain seq x y z
N MET A 1 33.52 22.28 11.04
CA MET A 1 32.42 22.93 10.30
C MET A 1 31.38 21.86 10.03
N LYS A 2 30.24 21.91 10.72
CA LYS A 2 29.18 20.90 10.65
C LYS A 2 28.52 21.00 9.27
N LEU A 3 28.66 19.97 8.45
CA LEU A 3 27.83 19.81 7.26
C LEU A 3 26.46 19.39 7.77
N THR A 4 25.58 20.37 7.89
CA THR A 4 24.18 20.18 8.26
C THR A 4 23.49 19.31 7.22
N ASP A 5 23.18 18.08 7.60
CA ASP A 5 21.92 17.37 7.33
C ASP A 5 21.15 17.90 6.11
N LYS A 6 21.57 17.49 4.91
CA LYS A 6 20.69 17.37 3.75
C LYS A 6 20.39 15.89 3.51
N GLN A 7 19.83 15.22 4.52
CA GLN A 7 18.97 14.09 4.21
C GLN A 7 17.66 14.72 3.74
N THR A 8 17.51 14.89 2.43
CA THR A 8 16.17 14.95 1.85
C THR A 8 15.52 13.64 2.23
N ASP A 9 14.47 13.71 3.04
CA ASP A 9 13.69 12.57 3.54
C ASP A 9 13.05 11.84 2.34
N GLY A 10 13.84 11.01 1.66
CA GLY A 10 13.37 10.12 0.62
C GLY A 10 12.28 9.25 1.23
N ASN A 11 11.15 9.13 0.53
CA ASN A 11 10.08 8.23 0.97
C ASN A 11 10.57 6.78 0.80
N ASN A 12 11.31 6.29 1.79
CA ASN A 12 11.93 4.97 1.78
C ASN A 12 10.93 3.88 2.24
N PHE A 13 9.65 4.07 1.90
CA PHE A 13 8.59 3.13 2.16
C PHE A 13 7.90 2.77 0.85
N CYS A 14 7.46 1.52 0.74
CA CYS A 14 6.59 1.14 -0.36
C CYS A 14 5.30 1.99 -0.29
N PRO A 15 4.94 2.74 -1.35
CA PRO A 15 3.76 3.62 -1.32
C PRO A 15 2.47 2.83 -1.15
N ILE A 16 2.43 1.55 -1.54
CA ILE A 16 1.26 0.68 -1.39
C ILE A 16 1.08 0.23 0.05
N CYS A 17 2.08 -0.45 0.61
CA CYS A 17 1.90 -1.19 1.87
C CYS A 17 2.66 -0.61 3.05
N GLY A 18 3.51 0.41 2.85
CA GLY A 18 4.36 1.01 3.87
C GLY A 18 5.54 0.17 4.33
N TYR A 19 5.90 -0.89 3.59
CA TYR A 19 7.08 -1.71 3.89
C TYR A 19 8.36 -0.84 3.87
N PRO A 20 9.21 -0.91 4.91
CA PRO A 20 10.45 -0.13 4.96
C PRO A 20 11.48 -0.65 3.96
N LEU A 21 11.98 0.24 3.10
CA LEU A 21 12.94 -0.04 2.02
C LEU A 21 14.37 0.42 2.37
N GLY A 22 14.60 0.87 3.61
CA GLY A 22 15.92 1.30 4.07
C GLY A 22 16.34 2.60 3.42
N ASN A 23 17.35 2.56 2.54
CA ASN A 23 17.83 3.71 1.76
C ASN A 23 17.35 3.68 0.30
N HIS A 24 16.50 2.73 -0.06
CA HIS A 24 15.98 2.60 -1.41
C HIS A 24 14.67 3.38 -1.55
N ASN A 25 14.64 4.32 -2.50
CA ASN A 25 13.44 5.02 -2.93
C ASN A 25 12.85 4.29 -4.16
N PRO A 26 11.60 3.80 -4.09
CA PRO A 26 10.98 3.07 -5.20
C PRO A 26 10.81 3.90 -6.47
N TRP A 27 10.77 5.24 -6.32
CA TRP A 27 10.65 6.23 -7.39
C TRP A 27 11.96 6.97 -7.68
N GLY A 28 13.09 6.35 -7.34
CA GLY A 28 14.43 6.86 -7.64
C GLY A 28 14.81 8.10 -6.81
N ASP A 29 16.05 8.56 -6.97
CA ASP A 29 16.56 9.72 -6.22
C ASP A 29 15.84 11.03 -6.60
N ASP A 30 15.25 11.10 -7.80
CA ASP A 30 14.48 12.24 -8.28
C ASP A 30 13.00 12.20 -7.83
N GLY A 31 12.56 11.07 -7.24
CA GLY A 31 11.18 10.83 -6.83
C GLY A 31 10.19 10.75 -7.99
N LYS A 32 10.67 10.55 -9.23
CA LYS A 32 9.87 10.57 -10.47
C LYS A 32 10.16 9.41 -11.40
N THR A 33 11.39 8.90 -11.38
CA THR A 33 11.83 7.81 -12.24
C THR A 33 11.70 6.51 -11.46
N PRO A 34 10.72 5.64 -11.78
CA PRO A 34 10.54 4.40 -11.06
C PRO A 34 11.72 3.46 -11.24
N THR A 35 11.95 2.63 -10.23
CA THR A 35 13.01 1.62 -10.23
C THR A 35 12.60 0.34 -10.96
N TYR A 36 11.29 0.11 -11.14
CA TYR A 36 10.71 -1.15 -11.65
C TYR A 36 11.05 -2.39 -10.81
N ASP A 37 11.59 -2.18 -9.60
CA ASP A 37 11.75 -3.25 -8.63
C ASP A 37 10.40 -3.66 -8.05
N ILE A 38 10.34 -4.88 -7.50
CA ILE A 38 9.13 -5.44 -6.90
C ILE A 38 9.21 -5.33 -5.38
N CYS A 39 8.14 -4.81 -4.77
CA CYS A 39 8.04 -4.76 -3.32
C CYS A 39 8.00 -6.18 -2.71
N PRO A 40 8.92 -6.56 -1.81
CA PRO A 40 8.95 -7.90 -1.22
C PRO A 40 7.74 -8.20 -0.32
N CYS A 41 7.05 -7.14 0.14
CA CYS A 41 5.85 -7.28 0.96
C CYS A 41 4.60 -7.45 0.09
N CYS A 42 4.17 -6.41 -0.63
CA CYS A 42 2.89 -6.45 -1.34
C CYS A 42 2.96 -6.94 -2.79
N GLY A 43 4.16 -7.07 -3.37
CA GLY A 43 4.34 -7.57 -4.73
C GLY A 43 4.06 -6.56 -5.85
N VAL A 44 3.88 -5.28 -5.53
CA VAL A 44 3.73 -4.22 -6.56
C VAL A 44 5.05 -4.02 -7.29
N GLU A 45 5.00 -3.81 -8.61
CA GLU A 45 6.11 -3.34 -9.43
C GLU A 45 6.04 -1.81 -9.53
N TRP A 46 7.03 -1.12 -8.96
CA TRP A 46 7.00 0.34 -8.92
C TRP A 46 7.15 0.95 -10.31
N GLY A 47 6.32 1.93 -10.64
CA GLY A 47 6.20 2.52 -11.98
C GLY A 47 5.22 1.82 -12.90
N ASN A 48 4.72 0.64 -12.54
CA ASN A 48 3.73 -0.11 -13.33
C ASN A 48 2.35 -0.05 -12.67
N GLU A 49 2.12 -0.80 -11.59
CA GLU A 49 0.79 -0.83 -10.96
C GLU A 49 0.58 0.24 -9.87
N ASP A 50 1.58 1.09 -9.62
CA ASP A 50 1.52 2.20 -8.67
C ASP A 50 1.73 3.59 -9.31
N TYR A 51 1.66 3.68 -10.65
CA TYR A 51 1.99 4.89 -11.42
C TYR A 51 1.17 6.13 -11.05
N THR A 52 -0.07 5.95 -10.61
CA THR A 52 -0.94 7.04 -10.11
C THR A 52 -1.39 6.80 -8.67
N THR A 53 -1.83 7.85 -7.99
CA THR A 53 -2.42 7.77 -6.65
C THR A 53 -3.64 6.85 -6.59
N GLU A 54 -4.44 6.80 -7.65
CA GLU A 54 -5.61 5.92 -7.76
C GLU A 54 -5.18 4.46 -7.91
N SER A 55 -4.19 4.18 -8.76
CA SER A 55 -3.62 2.83 -8.91
C SER A 55 -3.01 2.33 -7.59
N GLN A 56 -2.35 3.22 -6.84
CA GLN A 56 -1.83 2.91 -5.51
C GLN A 56 -2.93 2.52 -4.53
N ALA A 57 -4.03 3.28 -4.52
CA ALA A 57 -5.18 3.01 -3.66
C ALA A 57 -5.85 1.68 -4.01
N GLU A 58 -6.06 1.42 -5.29
CA GLU A 58 -6.68 0.19 -5.79
C GLU A 58 -5.82 -1.05 -5.50
N TYR A 59 -4.52 -0.99 -5.80
CA TYR A 59 -3.61 -2.11 -5.50
C TYR A 59 -3.54 -2.39 -4.00
N ARG A 60 -3.45 -1.33 -3.16
CA ARG A 60 -3.48 -1.48 -1.70
C ARG A 60 -4.75 -2.16 -1.23
N LYS A 61 -5.91 -1.77 -1.76
CA LYS A 61 -7.20 -2.38 -1.45
C LYS A 61 -7.20 -3.86 -1.80
N GLN A 62 -6.79 -4.22 -3.02
CA GLN A 62 -6.70 -5.62 -3.46
C GLN A 62 -5.75 -6.44 -2.57
N TRP A 63 -4.59 -5.90 -2.23
CA TRP A 63 -3.64 -6.54 -1.33
C TRP A 63 -4.25 -6.77 0.07
N LEU A 64 -4.95 -5.78 0.63
CA LEU A 64 -5.68 -5.90 1.90
C LEU A 64 -6.78 -6.98 1.84
N GLU A 65 -7.61 -6.96 0.79
CA GLU A 65 -8.69 -7.93 0.56
C GLU A 65 -8.18 -9.36 0.34
N SER A 66 -6.98 -9.51 -0.23
CA SER A 66 -6.33 -10.82 -0.43
C SER A 66 -5.81 -11.47 0.87
N GLY A 67 -5.96 -10.79 2.02
CA GLY A 67 -5.41 -11.22 3.29
C GLY A 67 -3.96 -10.78 3.52
N THR A 68 -3.50 -9.73 2.84
CA THR A 68 -2.15 -9.16 2.96
C THR A 68 -1.05 -10.20 2.71
N LYS A 69 -1.22 -10.96 1.62
CA LYS A 69 -0.25 -11.99 1.22
C LYS A 69 1.11 -11.33 0.94
N TRP A 70 2.16 -11.93 1.49
CA TRP A 70 3.52 -11.48 1.25
C TRP A 70 4.02 -12.05 -0.08
N PHE A 71 4.62 -11.20 -0.91
CA PHE A 71 5.25 -11.62 -2.16
C PHE A 71 6.49 -12.49 -1.90
N GLU A 72 7.29 -12.11 -0.90
CA GLU A 72 8.41 -12.89 -0.37
C GLU A 72 8.15 -13.27 1.10
N PRO A 73 7.42 -14.36 1.39
CA PRO A 73 7.07 -14.76 2.76
C PRO A 73 8.27 -14.90 3.70
N GLN A 74 9.44 -15.31 3.17
CA GLN A 74 10.69 -15.42 3.92
C GLN A 74 11.23 -14.09 4.47
N LYS A 75 10.80 -12.94 3.92
CA LYS A 75 11.19 -11.61 4.39
C LYS A 75 10.24 -11.07 5.47
N LYS A 76 9.13 -11.78 5.76
CA LYS A 76 8.18 -11.40 6.80
C LYS A 76 8.77 -11.66 8.17
N SER A 77 8.85 -10.63 9.02
CA SER A 77 9.28 -10.82 10.40
C SER A 77 8.19 -11.49 11.24
N ASP A 78 8.59 -12.30 12.22
CA ASP A 78 7.67 -13.02 13.11
C ASP A 78 6.76 -12.08 13.92
N ASN A 79 7.26 -10.88 14.24
CA ASN A 79 6.55 -9.84 14.96
C ASN A 79 5.87 -8.81 14.05
N TRP A 80 5.65 -9.15 12.78
CA TRP A 80 5.06 -8.22 11.81
C TRP A 80 3.68 -7.74 12.25
N ASN A 81 3.46 -6.43 12.15
CA ASN A 81 2.19 -5.78 12.47
C ASN A 81 1.73 -4.92 11.28
N LEU A 82 0.59 -5.30 10.70
CA LEU A 82 0.02 -4.64 9.53
C LEU A 82 -0.26 -3.15 9.77
N GLU A 83 -0.90 -2.81 10.88
CA GLU A 83 -1.26 -1.42 11.18
C GLU A 83 -0.02 -0.54 11.35
N LYS A 84 1.03 -1.05 11.99
CA LYS A 84 2.30 -0.35 12.13
C LYS A 84 2.94 -0.09 10.78
N GLN A 85 2.89 -1.06 9.87
CA GLN A 85 3.45 -0.89 8.52
C GLN A 85 2.66 0.15 7.72
N LEU A 86 1.34 0.11 7.75
CA LEU A 86 0.47 1.06 7.04
C LEU A 86 0.60 2.50 7.56
N ARG A 87 0.89 2.69 8.86
CA ARG A 87 1.17 4.01 9.42
C ARG A 87 2.40 4.70 8.81
N ASN A 88 3.35 3.95 8.26
CA ASN A 88 4.52 4.54 7.59
C ASN A 88 4.14 5.40 6.36
N ILE A 89 2.96 5.16 5.78
CA ILE A 89 2.41 5.92 4.66
C ILE A 89 1.15 6.71 5.03
N GLY A 90 0.94 6.94 6.33
CA GLY A 90 -0.22 7.70 6.82
C GLY A 90 -1.57 7.00 6.63
N TYR A 91 -1.60 5.72 6.28
CA TYR A 91 -2.86 4.99 6.12
C TYR A 91 -3.47 4.66 7.49
N ASN A 92 -4.68 5.16 7.74
CA ASN A 92 -5.46 4.87 8.94
C ASN A 92 -6.73 4.12 8.57
N LYS A 93 -6.88 2.90 9.09
CA LYS A 93 -8.09 2.09 8.92
C LYS A 93 -9.25 2.79 9.64
N GLY A 94 -10.14 3.43 8.88
CA GLY A 94 -11.27 4.20 9.42
C GLY A 94 -11.34 5.68 9.03
N GLN A 95 -10.45 6.18 8.15
CA GLN A 95 -10.68 7.48 7.52
C GLN A 95 -11.77 7.38 6.46
N CYS A 96 -13.02 7.64 6.85
CA CYS A 96 -13.93 8.39 5.99
C CYS A 96 -13.36 9.79 5.84
N ILE A 97 -12.44 9.97 4.88
CA ILE A 97 -12.12 11.30 4.37
C ILE A 97 -13.35 11.77 3.61
N GLY A 98 -14.06 12.73 4.20
CA GLY A 98 -15.19 13.39 3.57
C GLY A 98 -14.81 13.85 2.16
N ASN A 99 -15.69 13.50 1.22
CA ASN A 99 -15.84 14.03 -0.14
C ASN A 99 -15.02 13.48 -1.32
N ASP A 100 -14.23 12.41 -1.19
CA ASP A 100 -13.56 11.81 -2.37
C ASP A 100 -13.96 10.35 -2.68
N TYR A 101 -15.06 9.85 -2.09
CA TYR A 101 -15.82 8.77 -2.73
C TYR A 101 -16.69 9.37 -3.83
N PHE A 102 -16.09 9.72 -4.97
CA PHE A 102 -16.90 9.88 -6.17
C PHE A 102 -17.57 8.53 -6.41
N ASN A 103 -18.88 8.55 -6.22
CA ASN A 103 -19.85 7.48 -6.40
C ASN A 103 -19.46 6.43 -7.47
N ASN A 104 -19.89 5.19 -7.23
CA ASN A 104 -19.83 3.96 -8.07
C ASN A 104 -18.58 3.10 -7.78
N PHE A 105 -18.65 2.03 -6.99
CA PHE A 105 -19.48 0.85 -7.22
C PHE A 105 -20.03 0.31 -5.89
N LEU A 106 -21.32 0.52 -5.67
CA LEU A 106 -22.13 -0.48 -5.00
C LEU A 106 -22.02 -1.75 -5.86
N SER A 107 -21.46 -2.83 -5.32
CA SER A 107 -21.73 -4.16 -5.87
C SER A 107 -23.10 -4.58 -5.36
N PRO A 108 -24.15 -4.70 -6.21
CA PRO A 108 -25.36 -5.37 -5.80
C PRO A 108 -25.12 -6.85 -6.08
N LEU A 109 -24.72 -7.63 -5.07
CA LEU A 109 -24.97 -9.08 -4.98
C LEU A 109 -24.32 -9.64 -3.70
N SER A 110 -25.03 -9.48 -2.59
CA SER A 110 -25.01 -10.47 -1.50
C SER A 110 -26.39 -10.54 -0.86
N LEU A 111 -27.41 -10.86 -1.67
CA LEU A 111 -28.59 -11.53 -1.13
C LEU A 111 -28.18 -12.99 -0.89
N PHE A 112 -27.68 -13.27 0.32
CA PHE A 112 -27.61 -14.65 0.80
C PHE A 112 -29.04 -15.13 1.13
N PRO A 113 -29.34 -16.41 0.84
CA PRO A 113 -30.69 -16.95 0.88
C PRO A 113 -31.04 -17.30 2.32
N ASN A 114 -32.17 -16.78 2.83
CA ASN A 114 -32.80 -17.40 3.99
C ASN A 114 -33.97 -18.26 3.50
N THR A 115 -33.71 -19.55 3.53
CA THR A 115 -34.65 -20.65 3.58
C THR A 115 -35.86 -20.33 4.47
N LEU A 116 -37.06 -20.51 3.93
CA LEU A 116 -38.23 -20.86 4.73
C LEU A 116 -38.78 -22.18 4.19
N ILE A 117 -38.63 -23.18 5.04
CA ILE A 117 -39.39 -24.42 5.04
C ILE A 117 -40.73 -24.10 5.72
N TRP A 118 -41.80 -24.72 5.20
CA TRP A 118 -43.24 -24.66 5.50
C TRP A 118 -44.03 -23.58 4.77
#